data_AF-A0A1F8T2U0-F1
#
_entry.id   AF-A0A1F8T2U0-F1
#
_cell.length_a   1.000
_cell.length_b   1.000
_cell.length_c   1.000
_cell.angle_alpha   90.00
_cell.angle_beta   90.00
_cell.angle_gamma   90.00
#
_symmetry.space_group_name_H-M   'P 1'
#
loop_
_entity.id
_entity.type
_entity.pdbx_description
1 polymer ?
#
loop_
_entity_poly.entity_id
_entity_poly.type
_entity_poly.pdbx_seq_one_letter_code
_entity_poly.pdbx_strand_id
1 'polypeptide(L)'
;MIIIRPTSLAATLDTSAEAFFYHNPIPAAQREEIASMIISRQSLSGMNAGFFIPFTAESETRVRLFSGEYLSTDFARAHIHLIEAIRILKLLCLDSHAVSQSILTADRRMEKMCYSKFCAKGECKALTVAYLRYLVLDSSGNVDESIKYFLTNLAGHRDGKGKWSGFPFYFILLMLSELDNPLATQELQYAVPACEKQQAHTLPADPIAKRRQAIIASALARR
;
A
#
# COMPACT_ATOMS: atom_id res chain seq x y z
N MET A 1 -20.97 -0.33 6.39
CA MET A 1 -19.65 -0.36 7.07
C MET A 1 -19.23 1.07 7.37
N ILE A 2 -18.79 1.38 8.60
CA ILE A 2 -18.29 2.72 8.94
C ILE A 2 -16.82 2.79 8.50
N ILE A 3 -16.54 3.56 7.44
CA ILE A 3 -15.18 3.70 6.88
C ILE A 3 -14.41 4.80 7.61
N ILE A 4 -15.04 5.97 7.80
CA ILE A 4 -14.39 7.12 8.41
C ILE A 4 -14.28 6.93 9.91
N ARG A 5 -13.05 7.02 10.43
CA ARG A 5 -12.73 7.05 11.85
C ARG A 5 -12.32 8.49 12.19
N PRO A 6 -13.19 9.27 12.87
CA PRO A 6 -13.03 10.72 12.99
C PRO A 6 -11.77 11.15 13.76
N THR A 7 -11.16 10.23 14.51
CA THR A 7 -9.96 10.46 15.32
C THR A 7 -8.76 9.66 14.82
N SER A 8 -8.84 9.02 13.65
CA SER A 8 -7.77 8.17 13.16
C SER A 8 -7.66 8.17 11.63
N LEU A 9 -6.59 8.78 11.13
CA LEU A 9 -6.23 8.70 9.73
C LEU A 9 -5.86 7.26 9.38
N ALA A 10 -5.02 6.61 10.19
CA ALA A 10 -4.53 5.26 9.92
C ALA A 10 -5.69 4.25 9.82
N ALA A 11 -6.66 4.29 10.74
CA ALA A 11 -7.80 3.40 10.73
C ALA A 11 -8.78 3.71 9.58
N THR A 12 -8.90 4.98 9.17
CA THR A 12 -9.68 5.31 7.97
C THR A 12 -9.02 4.81 6.70
N LEU A 13 -7.69 4.94 6.58
CA LEU A 13 -6.93 4.38 5.46
C LEU A 13 -7.04 2.85 5.43
N ASP A 14 -6.89 2.17 6.57
CA ASP A 14 -7.00 0.71 6.66
C ASP A 14 -8.41 0.22 6.29
N THR A 15 -9.46 0.88 6.80
CA THR A 15 -10.86 0.49 6.51
C THR A 15 -11.22 0.80 5.04
N SER A 16 -10.68 1.88 4.47
CA SER A 16 -10.87 2.20 3.05
C SER A 16 -10.14 1.18 2.16
N ALA A 17 -8.89 0.85 2.48
CA ALA A 17 -8.12 -0.17 1.77
C ALA A 17 -8.81 -1.54 1.84
N GLU A 18 -9.40 -1.88 2.99
CA GLU A 18 -10.19 -3.10 3.17
C GLU A 18 -11.44 -3.12 2.27
N ALA A 19 -12.15 -1.99 2.16
CA ALA A 19 -13.29 -1.87 1.27
C ALA A 19 -12.89 -2.17 -0.18
N PHE A 20 -11.79 -1.57 -0.66
CA PHE A 20 -11.28 -1.83 -2.02
C PHE A 20 -10.77 -3.26 -2.20
N PHE A 21 -10.05 -3.80 -1.22
CA PHE A 21 -9.49 -5.15 -1.28
C PHE A 21 -10.58 -6.23 -1.38
N TYR A 22 -11.68 -6.08 -0.65
CA TYR A 22 -12.82 -7.01 -0.71
C TYR A 22 -13.87 -6.62 -1.76
N HIS A 23 -13.59 -5.64 -2.62
CA HIS A 23 -14.53 -5.14 -3.63
C HIS A 23 -15.89 -4.70 -3.03
N ASN A 24 -15.88 -4.21 -1.79
CA ASN A 24 -17.07 -3.66 -1.15
C ASN A 24 -17.38 -2.28 -1.75
N PRO A 25 -18.60 -2.04 -2.25
CA PRO A 25 -18.94 -0.77 -2.86
C PRO A 25 -18.92 0.36 -1.82
N ILE A 26 -18.29 1.47 -2.18
CA ILE A 26 -18.32 2.73 -1.42
C ILE A 26 -19.27 3.69 -2.16
N PRO A 27 -20.40 4.10 -1.56
CA PRO A 27 -21.33 5.07 -2.16
C PRO A 27 -20.65 6.41 -2.47
N ALA A 28 -21.08 7.09 -3.54
CA ALA A 28 -20.46 8.34 -4.01
C ALA A 28 -20.34 9.41 -2.91
N ALA A 29 -21.41 9.67 -2.16
CA ALA A 29 -21.38 10.62 -1.03
C ALA A 29 -20.31 10.22 0.02
N GLN A 30 -20.20 8.93 0.34
CA GLN A 30 -19.18 8.46 1.27
C GLN A 30 -17.76 8.60 0.70
N ARG A 31 -17.57 8.47 -0.62
CA ARG A 31 -16.27 8.70 -1.26
C ARG A 31 -15.81 10.15 -1.08
N GLU A 32 -16.72 11.10 -1.27
CA GLU A 32 -16.45 12.53 -1.06
C GLU A 32 -16.07 12.83 0.39
N GLU A 33 -16.79 12.25 1.35
CA GLU A 33 -16.48 12.38 2.78
C GLU A 33 -15.10 11.81 3.12
N ILE A 34 -14.76 10.62 2.59
CA ILE A 34 -13.44 10.00 2.80
C ILE A 34 -12.35 10.88 2.22
N ALA A 35 -12.51 11.36 0.98
CA ALA A 35 -11.53 12.21 0.32
C ALA A 35 -11.34 13.53 1.06
N SER A 36 -12.43 14.17 1.48
CA SER A 36 -12.40 15.41 2.26
C SER A 36 -11.65 15.21 3.58
N MET A 37 -11.92 14.12 4.30
CA MET A 37 -11.20 13.80 5.54
C MET A 37 -9.71 13.62 5.28
N ILE A 38 -9.33 12.80 4.29
CA ILE A 38 -7.92 12.54 3.96
C ILE A 38 -7.20 13.84 3.57
N ILE A 39 -7.77 14.62 2.64
CA ILE A 39 -7.18 15.88 2.15
C ILE A 39 -7.03 16.89 3.29
N SER A 40 -8.00 16.95 4.21
CA SER A 40 -7.93 17.85 5.37
C SER A 40 -6.71 17.59 6.27
N ARG A 41 -6.05 16.43 6.14
CA ARG A 41 -4.83 16.06 6.88
C ARG A 41 -3.55 16.32 6.12
N GLN A 42 -3.62 16.75 4.86
CA GLN A 42 -2.42 17.04 4.10
C GLN A 42 -1.81 18.39 4.50
N SER A 43 -0.51 18.39 4.79
CA SER A 43 0.26 19.63 4.96
C SER A 43 0.51 20.26 3.59
N LEU A 44 0.06 21.51 3.40
CA LEU A 44 0.16 22.20 2.10
C LEU A 44 1.47 22.98 1.91
N SER A 45 2.23 23.22 2.98
CA SER A 45 3.43 24.06 2.93
C SER A 45 4.51 23.61 3.93
N GLY A 46 5.68 24.25 3.85
CA GLY A 46 6.83 24.01 4.72
C GLY A 46 7.53 22.66 4.48
N MET A 47 8.35 22.25 5.46
CA MET A 47 9.14 21.00 5.37
C MET A 47 8.26 19.75 5.26
N ASN A 48 7.03 19.83 5.78
CA ASN A 48 6.06 18.74 5.77
C ASN A 48 5.14 18.75 4.55
N ALA A 49 5.30 19.70 3.61
CA ALA A 49 4.47 19.79 2.41
C ALA A 49 4.32 18.42 1.72
N GLY A 50 3.07 18.02 1.47
CA GLY A 50 2.69 16.74 0.87
C GLY A 50 2.39 15.62 1.87
N PHE A 51 2.92 15.64 3.10
CA PHE A 51 2.59 14.62 4.10
C PHE A 51 1.15 14.72 4.58
N PHE A 52 0.59 13.56 4.94
CA PHE A 52 -0.69 13.44 5.61
C PHE A 52 -0.44 13.21 7.09
N ILE A 53 -0.84 14.18 7.91
CA ILE A 53 -0.54 14.22 9.34
C ILE A 53 -1.59 13.41 10.11
N PRO A 54 -1.19 12.36 10.85
CA PRO A 54 -2.10 11.62 11.73
C PRO A 54 -2.75 12.53 12.78
N PHE A 55 -3.86 12.09 13.35
CA PHE A 55 -4.47 12.79 14.46
C PHE A 55 -3.59 12.70 15.71
N THR A 56 -3.66 13.70 16.58
CA THR A 56 -2.90 13.72 17.85
C THR A 56 -3.20 12.51 18.73
N ALA A 57 -4.45 12.01 18.69
CA ALA A 57 -4.87 10.80 19.37
C ALA A 57 -4.18 9.52 18.88
N GLU A 58 -3.48 9.56 17.73
CA GLU A 58 -2.77 8.41 17.14
C GLU A 58 -1.29 8.35 17.52
N SER A 59 -0.78 9.31 18.31
CA SER A 59 0.66 9.48 18.59
C SER A 59 1.36 8.24 19.17
N GLU A 60 0.62 7.39 19.89
CA GLU A 60 1.13 6.15 20.50
C GLU A 60 0.88 4.89 19.65
N THR A 61 0.15 5.01 18.53
CA THR A 61 -0.27 3.85 17.75
C THR A 61 0.87 3.38 16.85
N ARG A 62 1.24 2.11 16.99
CA ARG A 62 2.18 1.48 16.04
C ARG A 62 1.53 1.41 14.67
N VAL A 63 2.14 2.07 13.69
CA VAL A 63 1.69 1.99 12.30
C VAL A 63 2.03 0.63 11.74
N ARG A 64 1.09 0.05 11.01
CA ARG A 64 1.22 -1.26 10.36
C ARG A 64 0.83 -1.15 8.89
N LEU A 65 1.40 -2.04 8.08
CA LEU A 65 0.95 -2.27 6.71
C LEU A 65 -0.46 -2.88 6.72
N PHE A 66 -1.14 -2.83 5.58
CA PHE A 66 -2.44 -3.49 5.41
C PHE A 66 -2.35 -5.00 5.75
N SER A 67 -1.26 -5.66 5.41
CA SER A 67 -1.00 -7.07 5.75
C SER A 67 -0.54 -7.32 7.20
N GLY A 68 -0.43 -6.26 8.01
CA GLY A 68 -0.24 -6.32 9.46
C GLY A 68 1.20 -6.30 9.97
N GLU A 69 2.21 -6.23 9.11
CA GLU A 69 3.60 -5.99 9.51
C GLU A 69 3.75 -4.57 10.08
N TYR A 70 4.48 -4.42 11.20
CA TYR A 70 4.70 -3.13 11.85
C TYR A 70 5.86 -2.34 11.22
N LEU A 71 5.76 -1.02 11.28
CA LEU A 71 6.83 -0.09 10.96
C LEU A 71 7.29 0.63 12.23
N SER A 72 8.60 0.77 12.40
CA SER A 72 9.26 1.24 13.61
C SER A 72 9.86 2.64 13.47
N THR A 73 10.35 2.99 12.28
CA THR A 73 11.00 4.29 12.04
C THR A 73 9.99 5.39 11.72
N ASP A 74 10.22 6.61 12.22
CA ASP A 74 9.38 7.77 11.91
C ASP A 74 9.28 8.03 10.41
N PHE A 75 10.40 7.82 9.70
CA PHE A 75 10.44 7.91 8.24
C PHE A 75 9.45 6.94 7.58
N ALA A 76 9.50 5.64 7.92
CA ALA A 76 8.59 4.66 7.33
C ALA A 76 7.13 4.92 7.70
N ARG A 77 6.86 5.32 8.95
CA ARG A 77 5.51 5.66 9.42
C ARG A 77 4.91 6.87 8.69
N ALA A 78 5.68 7.93 8.50
CA ALA A 78 5.20 9.11 7.77
C ALA A 78 4.98 8.82 6.28
N HIS A 79 5.90 8.09 5.66
CA HIS A 79 5.83 7.80 4.23
C HIS A 79 4.80 6.72 3.88
N ILE A 80 4.50 5.75 4.75
CA ILE A 80 3.41 4.81 4.45
C ILE A 80 2.05 5.51 4.45
N HIS A 81 1.81 6.45 5.38
CA HIS A 81 0.58 7.24 5.37
C HIS A 81 0.47 8.12 4.13
N LEU A 82 1.58 8.75 3.71
CA LEU A 82 1.66 9.48 2.45
C LEU A 82 1.21 8.63 1.26
N ILE A 83 1.82 7.46 1.10
CA ILE A 83 1.59 6.59 -0.06
C ILE A 83 0.19 6.01 -0.03
N GLU A 84 -0.27 5.47 1.10
CA GLU A 84 -1.59 4.85 1.18
C GLU A 84 -2.72 5.90 1.12
N ALA A 85 -2.54 7.10 1.69
CA ALA A 85 -3.52 8.18 1.56
C ALA A 85 -3.74 8.56 0.09
N ILE A 86 -2.65 8.75 -0.65
CA ILE A 86 -2.76 9.15 -2.05
C ILE A 86 -3.25 8.02 -2.95
N ARG A 87 -2.88 6.77 -2.64
CA ARG A 87 -3.43 5.58 -3.28
C ARG A 87 -4.94 5.48 -3.09
N ILE A 88 -5.44 5.73 -1.87
CA ILE A 88 -6.88 5.77 -1.60
C ILE A 88 -7.56 6.90 -2.37
N LEU A 89 -6.99 8.10 -2.41
CA LEU A 89 -7.56 9.21 -3.19
C LEU A 89 -7.69 8.87 -4.68
N LYS A 90 -6.69 8.18 -5.27
CA LYS A 90 -6.79 7.67 -6.65
C LYS A 90 -7.89 6.63 -6.82
N LEU A 91 -8.01 5.67 -5.90
CA LEU A 91 -9.03 4.61 -5.94
C LEU A 91 -10.46 5.11 -5.76
N LEU A 92 -10.66 6.24 -5.09
CA LEU A 92 -12.00 6.85 -4.97
C LEU A 92 -12.52 7.38 -6.32
N CYS A 93 -11.62 7.62 -7.29
CA CYS A 93 -11.92 8.09 -8.64
C CYS A 93 -12.80 9.36 -8.66
N LEU A 94 -12.48 10.32 -7.79
CA LEU A 94 -13.18 11.61 -7.73
C LEU A 94 -12.49 12.64 -8.61
N ASP A 95 -13.24 13.23 -9.54
CA ASP A 95 -12.78 14.34 -10.36
C ASP A 95 -13.02 15.67 -9.63
N SER A 96 -12.04 16.09 -8.84
CA SER A 96 -12.09 17.39 -8.17
C SER A 96 -10.71 18.03 -8.11
N HIS A 97 -10.67 19.35 -8.23
CA HIS A 97 -9.43 20.11 -8.16
C HIS A 97 -8.65 19.85 -6.86
N ALA A 98 -9.36 19.72 -5.72
CA ALA A 98 -8.74 19.44 -4.43
C ALA A 98 -8.02 18.08 -4.41
N VAL A 99 -8.64 17.04 -4.97
CA VAL A 99 -8.02 15.70 -5.09
C VAL A 99 -6.80 15.78 -6.01
N SER A 100 -6.91 16.41 -7.18
CA SER A 100 -5.78 16.54 -8.12
C SER A 100 -4.60 17.31 -7.53
N GLN A 101 -4.84 18.42 -6.82
CA GLN A 101 -3.77 19.18 -6.16
C GLN A 101 -3.13 18.39 -5.02
N SER A 102 -3.93 17.61 -4.28
CA SER A 102 -3.42 16.75 -3.22
C SER A 102 -2.47 15.68 -3.75
N ILE A 103 -2.86 15.01 -4.85
CA ILE A 103 -2.05 14.04 -5.60
C ILE A 103 -0.76 14.68 -6.09
N LEU A 104 -0.84 15.81 -6.81
CA LEU A 104 0.31 16.50 -7.36
C LEU A 104 1.34 16.90 -6.29
N THR A 105 0.87 17.34 -5.13
CA THR A 105 1.75 17.74 -4.02
C THR A 105 2.46 16.53 -3.40
N ALA A 106 1.75 15.41 -3.23
CA ALA A 106 2.33 14.17 -2.73
C ALA A 106 3.34 13.57 -3.73
N ASP A 107 3.05 13.59 -5.03
CA ASP A 107 3.91 13.07 -6.09
C ASP A 107 5.28 13.73 -6.10
N ARG A 108 5.31 15.07 -6.13
CA ARG A 108 6.56 15.84 -6.07
C ARG A 108 7.44 15.50 -4.87
N ARG A 109 6.82 15.04 -3.76
CA ARG A 109 7.54 14.57 -2.58
C ARG A 109 8.06 13.15 -2.78
N MET A 110 7.20 12.23 -3.22
CA MET A 110 7.55 10.82 -3.40
C MET A 110 8.63 10.62 -4.47
N GLU A 111 8.59 11.36 -5.57
CA GLU A 111 9.56 11.28 -6.67
C GLU A 111 11.01 11.48 -6.20
N LYS A 112 11.21 12.28 -5.14
CA LYS A 112 12.54 12.58 -4.58
C LYS A 112 13.04 11.53 -3.59
N MET A 113 12.22 10.55 -3.23
CA MET A 113 12.56 9.55 -2.20
C MET A 113 13.30 8.36 -2.80
N CYS A 114 14.17 7.71 -2.01
CA CYS A 114 14.93 6.56 -2.50
C CYS A 114 14.03 5.37 -2.92
N TYR A 115 12.91 5.16 -2.22
CA TYR A 115 11.97 4.07 -2.55
C TYR A 115 11.28 4.26 -3.91
N SER A 116 11.26 5.47 -4.49
CA SER A 116 10.71 5.71 -5.83
C SER A 116 11.60 5.15 -6.95
N LYS A 117 12.84 4.78 -6.62
CA LYS A 117 13.84 4.19 -7.52
C LYS A 117 14.26 2.78 -7.11
N PHE A 118 13.37 2.06 -6.42
CA PHE A 118 13.65 0.79 -5.74
C PHE A 118 14.68 0.91 -4.61
N CYS A 119 14.26 0.71 -3.35
CA CYS A 119 15.15 0.74 -2.20
C CYS A 119 14.97 -0.47 -1.29
N ALA A 120 15.96 -1.37 -1.31
CA ALA A 120 15.97 -2.57 -0.47
C ALA A 120 16.65 -2.38 0.90
N LYS A 121 16.69 -1.16 1.45
CA LYS A 121 17.35 -0.86 2.74
C LYS A 121 16.34 -0.71 3.88
N GLY A 122 16.52 -1.49 4.95
CA GLY A 122 15.68 -1.40 6.16
C GLY A 122 14.18 -1.42 5.84
N GLU A 123 13.42 -0.50 6.43
CA GLU A 123 11.98 -0.37 6.22
C GLU A 123 11.59 0.29 4.89
N CYS A 124 12.55 0.82 4.12
CA CYS A 124 12.27 1.29 2.75
C CYS A 124 11.81 0.16 1.83
N LYS A 125 12.06 -1.10 2.20
CA LYS A 125 11.49 -2.27 1.52
C LYS A 125 9.96 -2.22 1.50
N ALA A 126 9.33 -1.89 2.63
CA ALA A 126 7.89 -1.76 2.71
C ALA A 126 7.39 -0.55 1.90
N LEU A 127 8.09 0.58 1.96
CA LEU A 127 7.75 1.77 1.18
C LEU A 127 7.90 1.56 -0.33
N THR A 128 8.91 0.79 -0.76
CA THR A 128 9.11 0.41 -2.17
C THR A 128 7.93 -0.39 -2.68
N VAL A 129 7.43 -1.34 -1.89
CA VAL A 129 6.25 -2.15 -2.23
C VAL A 129 4.99 -1.28 -2.24
N ALA A 130 4.80 -0.42 -1.24
CA ALA A 130 3.65 0.50 -1.19
C ALA A 130 3.62 1.45 -2.39
N TYR A 131 4.78 2.01 -2.75
CA TYR A 131 4.91 2.91 -3.88
C TYR A 131 4.57 2.22 -5.20
N LEU A 132 4.95 0.95 -5.38
CA LEU A 132 4.57 0.19 -6.57
C LEU A 132 3.06 -0.06 -6.66
N ARG A 133 2.39 -0.33 -5.53
CA ARG A 133 0.91 -0.41 -5.45
C ARG A 133 0.21 0.92 -5.73
N TYR A 134 0.91 2.03 -5.54
CA TYR A 134 0.44 3.35 -5.91
C TYR A 134 0.64 3.60 -7.42
N LEU A 135 1.80 3.26 -7.96
CA LEU A 135 2.16 3.49 -9.37
C LEU A 135 1.23 2.76 -10.35
N VAL A 136 0.76 1.55 -10.02
CA VAL A 136 -0.17 0.81 -10.90
C VAL A 136 -1.49 1.54 -11.17
N LEU A 137 -1.84 2.51 -10.33
CA LEU A 137 -3.03 3.35 -10.52
C LEU A 137 -2.79 4.54 -11.46
N ASP A 138 -1.56 4.77 -11.88
CA ASP A 138 -1.23 5.81 -12.84
C ASP A 138 -1.33 5.26 -14.27
N SER A 139 -2.03 5.98 -15.14
CA SER A 139 -2.21 5.63 -16.54
C SER A 139 -1.17 6.27 -17.46
N SER A 140 -0.12 6.88 -16.89
CA SER A 140 0.95 7.50 -17.68
C SER A 140 1.86 6.46 -18.34
N GLY A 141 2.28 6.71 -19.59
CA GLY A 141 2.96 5.70 -20.42
C GLY A 141 4.33 5.20 -19.92
N ASN A 142 4.93 5.84 -18.92
CA ASN A 142 6.23 5.43 -18.34
C ASN A 142 6.10 4.45 -17.16
N VAL A 143 4.87 4.15 -16.72
CA VAL A 143 4.59 3.29 -15.56
C VAL A 143 5.08 1.86 -15.80
N ASP A 144 4.91 1.33 -17.00
CA ASP A 144 5.29 -0.06 -17.33
C ASP A 144 6.79 -0.31 -17.17
N GLU A 145 7.65 0.60 -17.65
CA GLU A 145 9.10 0.48 -17.50
C GLU A 145 9.53 0.59 -16.03
N SER A 146 8.85 1.46 -15.26
CA SER A 146 9.08 1.56 -13.82
C SER A 146 8.67 0.26 -13.11
N ILE A 147 7.50 -0.30 -13.41
CA ILE A 147 7.05 -1.58 -12.83
C ILE A 147 8.04 -2.71 -13.18
N LYS A 148 8.46 -2.82 -14.46
CA LYS A 148 9.43 -3.82 -14.90
C LYS A 148 10.77 -3.69 -14.18
N TYR A 149 11.27 -2.46 -14.01
CA TYR A 149 12.50 -2.19 -13.26
C TYR A 149 12.37 -2.66 -11.81
N PHE A 150 11.28 -2.34 -11.12
CA PHE A 150 11.07 -2.76 -9.73
C PHE A 150 10.96 -4.28 -9.59
N LEU A 151 10.21 -4.95 -10.47
CA LEU A 151 10.04 -6.40 -10.43
C LEU A 151 11.34 -7.15 -10.72
N THR A 152 12.14 -6.66 -11.68
CA THR A 152 13.47 -7.22 -11.97
C THR A 152 14.39 -7.11 -10.76
N ASN A 153 14.41 -5.96 -10.07
CA ASN A 153 15.20 -5.79 -8.86
C ASN A 153 14.68 -6.65 -7.70
N LEU A 154 13.35 -6.78 -7.56
CA LEU A 154 12.73 -7.65 -6.56
C LEU A 154 13.16 -9.12 -6.73
N ALA A 155 13.24 -9.62 -7.97
CA ALA A 155 13.71 -10.97 -8.27
C ALA A 155 15.14 -11.23 -7.75
N GLY A 156 16.00 -10.21 -7.74
CA GLY A 156 17.35 -10.26 -7.16
C GLY A 156 17.37 -10.46 -5.64
N HIS A 157 16.23 -10.33 -4.95
CA HIS A 157 16.09 -10.54 -3.51
C HIS A 157 15.39 -11.86 -3.14
N ARG A 158 15.10 -12.74 -4.10
CA ARG A 158 14.56 -14.08 -3.82
C ARG A 158 15.47 -14.84 -2.82
N ASP A 159 14.87 -15.47 -1.82
CA ASP A 159 15.60 -16.16 -0.74
C ASP A 159 15.81 -17.67 -0.98
N GLY A 160 15.43 -18.16 -2.16
CA GLY A 160 15.40 -19.57 -2.55
C GLY A 160 14.27 -20.40 -1.93
N LYS A 161 13.39 -19.81 -1.11
CA LYS A 161 12.34 -20.50 -0.34
C LYS A 161 10.92 -19.96 -0.64
N GLY A 162 10.76 -19.27 -1.76
CA GLY A 162 9.50 -18.65 -2.17
C GLY A 162 9.20 -17.33 -1.46
N LYS A 163 10.21 -16.65 -0.89
CA LYS A 163 10.07 -15.32 -0.28
C LYS A 163 11.19 -14.39 -0.76
N TRP A 164 11.11 -13.12 -0.34
CA TRP A 164 12.11 -12.11 -0.67
C TRP A 164 12.80 -11.62 0.60
N SER A 165 14.14 -11.64 0.59
CA SER A 165 14.99 -11.42 1.76
C SER A 165 14.70 -10.06 2.44
N GLY A 166 14.11 -10.15 3.63
CA GLY A 166 13.75 -9.01 4.49
C GLY A 166 12.65 -8.09 3.96
N PHE A 167 11.94 -8.46 2.89
CA PHE A 167 10.74 -7.75 2.47
C PHE A 167 9.48 -8.31 3.17
N PRO A 168 8.42 -7.49 3.37
CA PRO A 168 7.16 -7.94 3.95
C PRO A 168 6.43 -8.91 3.02
N PHE A 169 6.47 -10.20 3.34
CA PHE A 169 5.98 -11.28 2.48
C PHE A 169 4.52 -11.09 2.02
N TYR A 170 3.59 -10.88 2.97
CA TYR A 170 2.18 -10.74 2.65
C TYR A 170 1.91 -9.45 1.87
N PHE A 171 2.64 -8.38 2.19
CA PHE A 171 2.50 -7.12 1.46
C PHE A 171 3.01 -7.21 0.02
N ILE A 172 4.06 -7.98 -0.24
CA ILE A 172 4.49 -8.28 -1.62
C ILE A 172 3.41 -9.07 -2.35
N LEU A 173 2.87 -10.13 -1.74
CA LEU A 173 1.82 -10.93 -2.39
C LEU A 173 0.61 -10.06 -2.76
N LEU A 174 0.21 -9.16 -1.87
CA LEU A 174 -0.84 -8.18 -2.13
C LEU A 174 -0.49 -7.29 -3.33
N MET A 175 0.71 -6.71 -3.34
CA MET A 175 1.17 -5.86 -4.43
C MET A 175 1.20 -6.62 -5.77
N LEU A 176 1.79 -7.81 -5.81
CA LEU A 176 1.87 -8.62 -7.03
C LEU A 176 0.48 -9.01 -7.54
N SER A 177 -0.46 -9.26 -6.64
CA SER A 177 -1.85 -9.61 -7.00
C SER A 177 -2.64 -8.42 -7.55
N GLU A 178 -2.16 -7.20 -7.36
CA GLU A 178 -2.76 -5.97 -7.92
C GLU A 178 -2.16 -5.61 -9.29
N LEU A 179 -1.02 -6.20 -9.68
CA LEU A 179 -0.33 -5.93 -10.93
C LEU A 179 -0.82 -6.86 -12.06
N ASP A 180 -1.19 -6.27 -13.19
CA ASP A 180 -1.39 -7.01 -14.44
C ASP A 180 -0.10 -6.97 -15.28
N ASN A 181 0.90 -7.76 -14.87
CA ASN A 181 2.21 -7.78 -15.52
C ASN A 181 2.80 -9.20 -15.53
N PRO A 182 3.36 -9.71 -16.65
CA PRO A 182 3.95 -11.04 -16.71
C PRO A 182 5.06 -11.30 -15.69
N LEU A 183 5.87 -10.29 -15.35
CA LEU A 183 6.90 -10.42 -14.31
C LEU A 183 6.28 -10.58 -12.92
N ALA A 184 5.11 -9.97 -12.66
CA ALA A 184 4.41 -10.16 -11.41
C ALA A 184 3.87 -11.59 -11.27
N THR A 185 3.35 -12.16 -12.36
CA THR A 185 2.96 -13.59 -12.41
C THR A 185 4.16 -14.51 -12.13
N GLN A 186 5.33 -14.22 -12.69
CA GLN A 186 6.55 -15.01 -12.39
C GLN A 186 6.94 -14.94 -10.90
N GLU A 187 6.85 -13.76 -10.28
CA GLU A 187 7.10 -13.60 -8.85
C GLU A 187 6.04 -14.32 -7.99
N LEU A 188 4.77 -14.33 -8.41
CA LEU A 188 3.70 -15.10 -7.76
C LEU A 188 3.95 -16.60 -7.85
N GLN A 189 4.37 -17.10 -9.01
CA GLN A 189 4.75 -18.50 -9.23
C GLN A 189 5.92 -18.90 -8.33
N TYR A 190 6.93 -18.04 -8.22
CA TYR A 190 8.06 -18.25 -7.30
C TYR A 190 7.60 -18.38 -5.85
N ALA A 191 6.56 -17.63 -5.44
CA ALA A 191 6.06 -17.65 -4.07
C ALA A 191 5.12 -18.81 -3.73
N VAL A 192 4.66 -19.60 -4.71
CA VAL A 192 3.70 -20.71 -4.52
C VAL A 192 4.08 -21.65 -3.37
N PRO A 193 5.32 -22.18 -3.27
CA PRO A 193 5.67 -23.11 -2.19
C PRO A 193 5.55 -22.48 -0.80
N ALA A 194 5.85 -21.19 -0.68
CA ALA A 194 5.69 -20.46 0.58
C ALA A 194 4.20 -20.22 0.89
N CYS A 195 3.40 -19.86 -0.11
CA CYS A 195 1.95 -19.67 0.01
C CYS A 195 1.24 -20.94 0.48
N GLU A 196 1.50 -22.08 -0.16
CA GLU A 196 0.90 -23.37 0.21
C GLU A 196 1.26 -23.77 1.64
N LYS A 197 2.54 -23.58 2.03
CA LYS A 197 2.98 -23.80 3.40
C LYS A 197 2.25 -22.90 4.39
N GLN A 198 2.05 -21.62 4.09
CA GLN A 198 1.33 -20.70 4.97
C GLN A 198 -0.17 -21.03 5.06
N GLN A 199 -0.78 -21.51 3.97
CA GLN A 199 -2.20 -21.87 3.93
C GLN A 199 -2.52 -23.07 4.84
N ALA A 200 -1.57 -23.98 5.02
CA ALA A 200 -1.72 -25.15 5.90
C ALA A 200 -1.74 -24.79 7.41
N HIS A 201 -1.34 -23.57 7.79
CA HIS A 201 -1.33 -23.16 9.19
C HIS A 201 -2.71 -22.64 9.65
N THR A 202 -3.17 -23.11 10.81
CA THR A 202 -4.32 -22.51 11.50
C THR A 202 -3.90 -21.14 12.03
N LEU A 203 -4.59 -20.09 11.60
CA LEU A 203 -4.32 -18.73 12.05
C LEU A 203 -5.30 -18.33 13.17
N PRO A 204 -4.89 -17.41 14.07
CA PRO A 204 -5.79 -16.86 15.07
C PRO A 204 -7.02 -16.23 14.42
N ALA A 205 -8.13 -16.20 15.16
CA ALA A 205 -9.37 -15.55 14.72
C ALA A 205 -9.28 -14.01 14.84
N ASP A 206 -8.29 -13.40 14.20
CA ASP A 206 -8.10 -11.95 14.17
C ASP A 206 -8.27 -11.37 12.74
N PRO A 207 -8.62 -10.09 12.59
CA PRO A 207 -8.85 -9.48 11.28
C PRO A 207 -7.63 -9.53 10.34
N ILE A 208 -6.41 -9.43 10.86
CA ILE A 208 -5.18 -9.47 10.06
C ILE A 208 -4.91 -10.89 9.57
N ALA A 209 -5.14 -11.91 10.40
CA ALA A 209 -5.08 -13.30 9.97
C ALA A 209 -6.02 -13.60 8.78
N LYS A 210 -7.29 -13.16 8.88
CA LYS A 210 -8.26 -13.31 7.77
C LYS A 210 -7.79 -12.62 6.49
N ARG A 211 -7.25 -11.41 6.63
CA ARG A 211 -6.71 -10.63 5.51
C ARG A 211 -5.51 -11.32 4.85
N ARG A 212 -4.59 -11.88 5.64
CA ARG A 212 -3.45 -12.67 5.14
C ARG A 212 -3.88 -13.91 4.37
N GLN A 213 -4.92 -14.61 4.84
CA GLN A 213 -5.49 -15.75 4.10
C GLN A 213 -6.08 -15.32 2.77
N ALA A 214 -6.84 -14.21 2.75
CA ALA A 214 -7.40 -13.66 1.52
C ALA A 214 -6.30 -13.23 0.53
N ILE A 215 -5.22 -12.63 1.01
CA ILE A 215 -4.05 -12.26 0.19
C ILE A 215 -3.40 -13.51 -0.42
N ILE A 216 -3.17 -14.57 0.36
CA ILE A 216 -2.62 -15.84 -0.16
C ILE A 216 -3.56 -16.44 -1.20
N ALA A 217 -4.86 -16.48 -0.92
CA ALA A 217 -5.85 -17.05 -1.84
C ALA A 217 -5.87 -16.28 -3.17
N SER A 218 -5.84 -14.95 -3.13
CA SER A 218 -5.75 -14.09 -4.32
C SER A 218 -4.46 -14.34 -5.10
N ALA A 219 -3.31 -14.43 -4.42
CA ALA A 219 -2.03 -14.70 -5.04
C ALA A 219 -2.00 -16.05 -5.75
N LEU A 220 -2.54 -17.09 -5.11
CA LEU A 220 -2.63 -18.44 -5.68
C LEU A 220 -3.61 -18.53 -6.85
N ALA A 221 -4.64 -17.69 -6.91
CA ALA A 221 -5.60 -17.65 -8.01
C ALA A 221 -5.06 -16.98 -9.28
N ARG A 222 -4.00 -16.16 -9.17
CA ARG A 222 -3.38 -15.40 -10.27
C ARG A 222 -2.11 -16.03 -10.85
N ARG A 223 -1.76 -17.24 -10.43
CA ARG A 223 -0.53 -17.95 -10.83
C ARG A 223 -0.55 -18.43 -12.28
#